data_AF-A0A9E3FTA0-F1
#
_entry.id   AF-A0A9E3FTA0-F1
#
_cell.length_a   1.000
_cell.length_b   1.000
_cell.length_c   1.000
_cell.angle_alpha   90.00
_cell.angle_beta   90.00
_cell.angle_gamma   90.00
#
_symmetry.space_group_name_H-M   'P 1'
#
loop_
_entity.id
_entity.type
_entity.pdbx_description
1 polymer ?
#
loop_
_entity_poly.entity_id
_entity_poly.type
_entity_poly.pdbx_seq_one_letter_code
_entity_poly.pdbx_strand_id
1 'polypeptide(L)'
;VTEFGGDLPFVPWWDPRGGCGRNCSFFSGEGATAFWTFAPAALAPPAWRGLAYGAATLFGLATSVLRMAFGGHFFTDIAAAGLVTFLVIWLAHGLIYRWTQTRLTDAGIDAALTRLALPGYRRRRGRRDVPPAAQLRHASGD
;
A
#
# COMPACT_ATOMS: atom_id res chain seq x y z
N VAL A 1 -2.97 14.07 -37.10
CA VAL A 1 -3.69 12.88 -36.58
C VAL A 1 -3.83 13.09 -35.09
N THR A 2 -5.05 13.24 -34.56
CA THR A 2 -5.31 13.21 -33.11
C THR A 2 -5.23 11.76 -32.68
N GLU A 3 -4.03 11.30 -32.30
CA GLU A 3 -3.75 9.87 -32.12
C GLU A 3 -4.55 9.22 -30.98
N PHE A 4 -5.17 10.00 -30.09
CA PHE A 4 -5.82 9.46 -28.88
C PHE A 4 -7.14 10.15 -28.50
N GLY A 5 -7.75 10.93 -29.40
CA GLY A 5 -9.08 11.53 -29.16
C GLY A 5 -9.17 12.53 -28.00
N GLY A 6 -8.03 13.05 -27.52
CA GLY A 6 -7.96 14.10 -26.50
C GLY A 6 -7.43 15.43 -27.07
N ASP A 7 -7.75 16.54 -26.40
CA ASP A 7 -7.44 17.90 -26.84
C ASP A 7 -5.97 18.32 -26.61
N LEU A 8 -5.16 17.45 -26.00
CA LEU A 8 -3.76 17.72 -25.68
C LEU A 8 -2.81 16.99 -26.65
N PRO A 9 -1.73 17.65 -27.11
CA PRO A 9 -0.71 17.00 -27.92
C PRO A 9 0.04 15.95 -27.07
N PHE A 10 0.41 14.83 -27.70
CA PHE A 10 1.31 13.85 -27.09
C PHE A 10 2.67 14.51 -26.83
N VAL A 11 3.10 14.51 -25.57
CA VAL A 11 4.40 15.03 -25.14
C VAL A 11 5.21 13.88 -24.55
N PRO A 12 6.53 13.82 -24.81
CA PRO A 12 7.38 12.83 -24.18
C PRO A 12 7.37 12.96 -22.65
N TRP A 13 7.49 11.84 -21.94
CA TRP A 13 7.38 11.80 -20.47
C TRP A 13 8.41 12.66 -19.73
N TRP A 14 9.51 13.05 -20.37
CA TRP A 14 10.56 13.90 -19.81
C TRP A 14 10.42 15.39 -20.14
N ASP A 15 9.43 15.81 -20.94
CA ASP A 15 9.27 17.20 -21.33
C ASP A 15 8.40 17.98 -20.31
N PRO A 16 8.97 18.93 -19.57
CA PRO A 16 8.22 19.72 -18.59
C PRO A 16 7.26 20.74 -19.24
N ARG A 17 7.28 20.90 -20.57
CA ARG A 17 6.45 21.86 -21.31
C ARG A 17 5.05 21.32 -21.68
N GLY A 18 4.68 20.14 -21.19
CA GLY A 18 3.33 19.60 -21.37
C GLY A 18 2.25 20.51 -20.79
N GLY A 19 1.14 20.69 -21.51
CA GLY A 19 0.04 21.63 -21.17
C GLY A 19 -0.84 21.21 -19.99
N CYS A 20 -0.33 20.41 -19.05
CA CYS A 20 -1.12 19.74 -18.04
C CYS A 20 -0.68 20.18 -16.63
N GLY A 21 -1.57 20.90 -15.94
CA GLY A 21 -1.25 21.63 -14.70
C GLY A 21 -1.17 20.80 -13.42
N ARG A 22 -1.71 19.56 -13.38
CA ARG A 22 -1.68 18.65 -12.21
C ARG A 22 -1.76 17.17 -12.63
N ASN A 23 -0.89 16.31 -12.08
CA ASN A 23 -0.94 14.84 -12.09
C ASN A 23 -1.18 14.16 -13.46
N CYS A 24 -0.35 14.50 -14.42
CA CYS A 24 -0.44 13.99 -15.78
C CYS A 24 0.36 12.67 -15.84
N SER A 25 -0.28 11.58 -15.39
CA SER A 25 0.06 10.17 -15.64
C SER A 25 1.54 9.73 -15.55
N PHE A 26 2.38 10.32 -14.69
CA PHE A 26 3.78 9.88 -14.60
C PHE A 26 3.90 8.48 -13.94
N PHE A 27 2.95 8.10 -13.09
CA PHE A 27 2.88 6.78 -12.46
C PHE A 27 1.44 6.25 -12.45
N SER A 28 1.24 5.03 -12.92
CA SER A 28 -0.01 4.30 -12.70
C SER A 28 -0.06 3.82 -11.24
N GLY A 29 -0.80 4.53 -10.38
CA GLY A 29 -1.02 4.14 -8.99
C GLY A 29 -1.70 2.77 -8.85
N GLU A 30 -2.54 2.42 -9.83
CA GLU A 30 -3.20 1.11 -9.89
C GLU A 30 -2.22 0.00 -10.26
N GLY A 31 -1.31 0.25 -11.21
CA GLY A 31 -0.23 -0.68 -11.55
C GLY A 31 0.69 -0.93 -10.35
N ALA A 32 1.10 0.13 -9.64
CA ALA A 32 1.90 0.03 -8.43
C ALA A 32 1.18 -0.79 -7.34
N THR A 33 -0.13 -0.60 -7.17
CA THR A 33 -0.94 -1.36 -6.19
C THR A 33 -1.02 -2.84 -6.57
N ALA A 34 -1.09 -3.18 -7.85
CA ALA A 34 -1.10 -4.57 -8.29
C ALA A 34 0.25 -5.27 -8.04
N PHE A 35 1.37 -4.59 -8.34
CA PHE A 35 2.72 -5.12 -8.11
C PHE A 35 3.14 -5.16 -6.63
N TRP A 36 2.40 -4.51 -5.73
CA TRP A 36 2.62 -4.62 -4.28
C TRP A 36 2.54 -6.08 -3.79
N THR A 37 1.82 -6.96 -4.51
CA THR A 37 1.74 -8.40 -4.22
C THR A 37 3.09 -9.12 -4.19
N PHE A 38 4.17 -8.51 -4.69
CA PHE A 38 5.53 -8.99 -4.47
C PHE A 38 5.96 -9.01 -3.00
N ALA A 39 5.41 -8.13 -2.15
CA ALA A 39 5.75 -8.06 -0.74
C ALA A 39 5.32 -9.33 0.04
N PRO A 40 4.04 -9.77 0.01
CA PRO A 40 3.67 -11.05 0.61
C PRO A 40 4.33 -12.25 -0.10
N ALA A 41 4.57 -12.17 -1.42
CA ALA A 41 5.31 -13.23 -2.13
C ALA A 41 6.74 -13.39 -1.61
N ALA A 42 7.39 -12.30 -1.20
CA ALA A 42 8.70 -12.34 -0.57
C ALA A 42 8.68 -13.00 0.82
N LEU A 43 7.55 -13.03 1.51
CA LEU A 43 7.42 -13.64 2.83
C LEU A 43 7.00 -15.12 2.79
N ALA A 44 6.68 -15.65 1.59
CA ALA A 44 6.24 -17.02 1.44
C ALA A 44 7.33 -18.06 1.80
N PRO A 45 6.96 -19.26 2.27
CA PRO A 45 7.90 -20.34 2.55
C PRO A 45 8.76 -20.68 1.33
N PRO A 46 10.02 -21.13 1.49
CA PRO A 46 10.94 -21.37 0.38
C PRO A 46 10.38 -22.28 -0.71
N ALA A 47 9.61 -23.31 -0.32
CA ALA A 47 8.97 -24.26 -1.24
C ALA A 47 7.90 -23.60 -2.15
N TRP A 48 7.24 -22.55 -1.68
CA TRP A 48 6.14 -21.88 -2.39
C TRP A 48 6.54 -20.53 -2.97
N ARG A 49 7.72 -20.02 -2.62
CA ARG A 49 8.16 -18.66 -2.96
C ARG A 49 8.19 -18.40 -4.46
N GLY A 50 8.64 -19.38 -5.25
CA GLY A 50 8.62 -19.27 -6.71
C GLY A 50 7.20 -19.16 -7.28
N LEU A 51 6.27 -19.97 -6.78
CA LEU A 51 4.87 -19.94 -7.18
C LEU A 51 4.19 -18.64 -6.75
N ALA A 52 4.50 -18.14 -5.55
CA ALA A 52 3.99 -16.87 -5.05
C ALA A 52 4.46 -15.68 -5.92
N TYR A 53 5.74 -15.65 -6.31
CA TYR A 53 6.25 -14.62 -7.24
C TYR A 53 5.63 -14.75 -8.64
N GLY A 54 5.44 -15.98 -9.13
CA GLY A 54 4.75 -16.22 -10.40
C GLY A 54 3.32 -15.69 -10.38
N ALA A 55 2.56 -15.98 -9.32
CA ALA A 55 1.19 -15.50 -9.14
C ALA A 55 1.12 -13.97 -9.02
N ALA A 56 2.01 -13.36 -8.24
CA ALA A 56 2.12 -11.91 -8.11
C ALA A 56 2.43 -11.23 -9.46
N THR A 57 3.34 -11.82 -10.24
CA THR A 57 3.68 -11.33 -11.59
C THR A 57 2.50 -11.43 -12.52
N LEU A 58 1.82 -12.58 -12.56
CA LEU A 58 0.63 -12.78 -13.40
C LEU A 58 -0.48 -11.79 -13.05
N PHE A 59 -0.73 -11.59 -11.75
CA PHE A 59 -1.71 -10.63 -11.26
C PHE A 59 -1.36 -9.19 -11.68
N GLY A 60 -0.13 -8.76 -11.40
CA GLY A 60 0.35 -7.43 -11.78
C GLY A 60 0.24 -7.17 -13.28
N LEU A 61 0.64 -8.14 -14.11
CA LEU A 61 0.52 -8.05 -15.57
C LEU A 61 -0.93 -8.03 -16.05
N ALA A 62 -1.80 -8.89 -15.50
CA ALA A 62 -3.21 -8.94 -15.89
C ALA A 62 -3.94 -7.62 -15.59
N THR A 63 -3.76 -7.07 -14.38
CA THR A 63 -4.34 -5.78 -14.00
C THR A 63 -3.79 -4.64 -14.87
N SER A 64 -2.50 -4.68 -15.17
CA SER A 64 -1.83 -3.72 -16.04
C SER A 64 -2.37 -3.73 -17.48
N VAL A 65 -2.52 -4.92 -18.07
CA VAL A 65 -3.08 -5.09 -19.41
C VAL A 65 -4.52 -4.60 -19.46
N LEU A 66 -5.32 -4.91 -18.45
CA LEU A 66 -6.70 -4.45 -18.36
C LEU A 66 -6.77 -2.90 -18.28
N ARG A 67 -5.85 -2.26 -17.56
CA ARG A 67 -5.78 -0.80 -17.45
C ARG A 67 -5.34 -0.12 -18.75
N MET A 68 -4.44 -0.75 -19.52
CA MET A 68 -4.11 -0.30 -20.87
C MET A 68 -5.30 -0.47 -21.81
N ALA A 69 -6.03 -1.59 -21.73
CA ALA A 69 -7.20 -1.87 -22.56
C ALA A 69 -8.35 -0.89 -22.34
N PHE A 70 -8.53 -0.39 -21.10
CA PHE A 70 -9.49 0.67 -20.79
C PHE A 70 -8.97 2.09 -21.09
N GLY A 71 -7.80 2.23 -21.73
CA GLY A 71 -7.26 3.52 -22.17
C GLY A 71 -6.76 4.42 -21.04
N GLY A 72 -6.52 3.86 -19.85
CA GLY A 72 -6.21 4.66 -18.65
C GLY A 72 -4.74 5.06 -18.49
N HIS A 73 -3.79 4.30 -19.05
CA HIS A 73 -2.34 4.52 -18.90
C HIS A 73 -1.54 3.92 -20.04
N PHE A 74 -0.34 4.48 -20.32
CA PHE A 74 0.61 3.92 -21.27
C PHE A 74 1.41 2.76 -20.67
N PHE A 75 1.96 1.89 -21.51
CA PHE A 75 2.84 0.80 -21.10
C PHE A 75 4.02 1.27 -20.24
N THR A 76 4.61 2.43 -20.60
CA THR A 76 5.73 3.04 -19.87
C THR A 76 5.38 3.36 -18.42
N ASP A 77 4.16 3.84 -18.17
CA ASP A 77 3.69 4.26 -16.84
C ASP A 77 3.55 3.04 -15.91
N ILE A 78 3.14 1.92 -16.50
CA ILE A 78 2.99 0.63 -15.83
C ILE A 78 4.35 -0.02 -15.59
N ALA A 79 5.24 -0.02 -16.59
CA ALA A 79 6.57 -0.59 -16.46
C ALA A 79 7.40 0.15 -15.40
N ALA A 80 7.32 1.49 -15.39
CA ALA A 80 7.94 2.32 -14.35
C ALA A 80 7.34 2.02 -12.97
N ALA A 81 6.00 1.92 -12.86
CA ALA A 81 5.33 1.59 -11.59
C ALA A 81 5.74 0.20 -11.05
N GLY A 82 5.79 -0.82 -11.91
CA GLY A 82 6.21 -2.17 -11.53
C GLY A 82 7.67 -2.24 -11.08
N LEU A 83 8.59 -1.59 -11.83
CA LEU A 83 10.00 -1.54 -11.50
C LEU A 83 10.26 -0.83 -10.17
N VAL A 84 9.68 0.36 -9.97
CA VAL A 84 9.84 1.12 -8.72
C VAL A 84 9.27 0.34 -7.54
N THR A 85 8.08 -0.26 -7.69
CA THR A 85 7.45 -1.07 -6.63
C THR A 85 8.33 -2.27 -6.25
N PHE A 86 8.86 -2.99 -7.23
CA PHE A 86 9.79 -4.09 -7.00
C PHE A 86 11.06 -3.63 -6.26
N LEU A 87 11.68 -2.52 -6.69
CA LEU A 87 12.89 -1.99 -6.07
C LEU A 87 12.66 -1.56 -4.62
N VAL A 88 11.53 -0.92 -4.32
CA VAL A 88 11.16 -0.53 -2.95
C VAL A 88 10.97 -1.77 -2.07
N ILE A 89 10.25 -2.78 -2.56
CA ILE A 89 10.03 -4.03 -1.81
C ILE A 89 11.34 -4.77 -1.59
N TRP A 90 12.18 -4.87 -2.63
CA TRP A 90 13.48 -5.50 -2.56
C TRP A 90 14.40 -4.80 -1.55
N LEU A 91 14.45 -3.46 -1.60
CA LEU A 91 15.24 -2.67 -0.67
C LEU A 91 14.70 -2.84 0.75
N ALA A 92 13.40 -2.69 0.98
CA ALA A 92 12.80 -2.87 2.31
C ALA A 92 13.05 -4.27 2.87
N HIS A 93 12.86 -5.32 2.07
CA HIS A 93 13.16 -6.69 2.47
C HIS A 93 14.66 -6.88 2.76
N GLY A 94 15.54 -6.29 1.95
CA GLY A 94 16.99 -6.30 2.18
C GLY A 94 17.41 -5.59 3.47
N LEU A 95 16.87 -4.39 3.71
CA LEU A 95 17.11 -3.59 4.92
C LEU A 95 16.63 -4.33 6.17
N ILE A 96 15.44 -4.92 6.14
CA ILE A 96 14.83 -5.59 7.31
C ILE A 96 15.50 -6.95 7.59
N TYR A 97 15.66 -7.78 6.56
CA TYR A 97 16.05 -9.19 6.76
C TYR A 97 17.51 -9.51 6.44
N ARG A 98 18.22 -8.68 5.66
CA ARG A 98 19.60 -8.97 5.22
C ARG A 98 20.65 -8.00 5.74
N TRP A 99 20.31 -6.73 6.01
CA TRP A 99 21.26 -5.79 6.60
C TRP A 99 21.20 -5.81 8.13
N THR A 100 22.31 -6.24 8.73
CA THR A 100 22.50 -6.61 10.13
C THR A 100 22.24 -5.49 11.15
N GLN A 101 22.10 -4.24 10.72
CA GLN A 101 21.83 -3.09 11.59
C GLN A 101 20.37 -2.98 12.05
N THR A 102 19.44 -3.67 11.38
CA THR A 102 18.00 -3.66 11.67
C THR A 102 17.50 -5.03 12.11
N ARG A 103 18.22 -5.69 13.03
CA ARG A 103 17.59 -6.69 13.89
C ARG A 103 16.65 -5.96 14.85
N LEU A 104 15.50 -5.51 14.33
CA LEU A 104 14.35 -5.20 15.15
C LEU A 104 14.00 -6.51 15.85
N THR A 105 14.46 -6.65 17.08
CA THR A 105 14.12 -7.82 17.89
C THR A 105 12.60 -7.84 18.05
N ASP A 106 11.99 -9.02 17.94
CA ASP A 106 10.54 -9.16 18.13
C ASP A 106 10.09 -8.49 19.43
N ALA A 107 10.88 -8.64 20.49
CA ALA A 107 10.67 -7.97 21.77
C ALA A 107 10.68 -6.42 21.69
N GLY A 108 11.51 -5.84 20.82
CA GLY A 108 11.57 -4.39 20.60
C GLY A 108 10.36 -3.87 19.83
N ILE A 109 9.91 -4.60 18.80
CA ILE A 109 8.68 -4.26 18.06
C ILE A 109 7.47 -4.39 18.98
N ASP A 110 7.37 -5.49 19.72
CA ASP A 110 6.23 -5.77 20.60
C ASP A 110 6.14 -4.74 21.73
N ALA A 111 7.29 -4.33 22.30
CA ALA A 111 7.35 -3.25 23.28
C ALA A 111 6.94 -1.89 22.69
N ALA A 112 7.36 -1.57 21.46
CA ALA A 112 7.00 -0.31 20.80
C ALA A 112 5.51 -0.26 20.44
N LEU A 113 4.97 -1.33 19.85
CA LEU A 113 3.55 -1.46 19.54
C LEU A 113 2.69 -1.40 20.80
N THR A 114 3.10 -2.10 21.86
CA THR A 114 2.44 -2.07 23.16
C THR A 114 2.42 -0.65 23.73
N ARG A 115 3.57 0.06 23.74
CA ARG A 115 3.64 1.46 24.21
C ARG A 115 2.75 2.41 23.39
N LEU A 116 2.67 2.24 22.08
CA LEU A 116 1.83 3.03 21.20
C LEU A 116 0.33 2.72 21.37
N ALA A 117 -0.03 1.45 21.56
CA ALA A 117 -1.42 1.01 21.66
C ALA A 117 -2.03 1.20 23.07
N LEU A 118 -1.20 1.20 24.12
CA LEU A 118 -1.64 1.27 25.53
C LEU A 118 -2.56 2.47 25.85
N PRO A 119 -2.27 3.71 25.41
CA PRO A 119 -3.11 4.86 25.70
C PRO A 119 -4.53 4.72 25.13
N GLY A 120 -4.64 4.16 23.92
CA GLY A 120 -5.92 3.88 23.27
C GLY A 120 -6.68 2.72 23.92
N TYR A 121 -5.98 1.65 24.28
CA TYR A 121 -6.56 0.52 25.00
C TYR A 121 -7.08 0.92 26.39
N ARG A 122 -6.30 1.69 27.16
CA ARG A 122 -6.71 2.21 28.48
C ARG A 122 -7.93 3.12 28.40
N ARG A 123 -8.00 4.03 27.41
CA ARG A 123 -9.19 4.87 27.18
C ARG A 123 -10.43 4.04 26.84
N ARG A 124 -10.31 3.01 26.00
CA ARG A 124 -11.45 2.15 25.63
C ARG A 124 -11.93 1.27 26.78
N ARG A 125 -11.01 0.73 27.58
CA ARG A 125 -11.34 -0.09 28.75
C ARG A 125 -11.95 0.74 29.87
N GLY A 126 -11.38 1.92 30.17
CA GLY A 126 -11.95 2.85 31.15
C GLY A 126 -13.36 3.32 30.77
N ARG A 127 -13.74 3.31 29.49
CA ARG A 127 -15.12 3.62 29.05
C ARG A 127 -16.09 2.43 29.15
N ARG A 128 -15.58 1.19 29.21
CA ARG A 128 -16.37 -0.03 29.43
C ARG A 128 -16.57 -0.33 30.92
N ASP A 129 -15.60 0.02 31.75
CA ASP A 129 -15.61 -0.26 33.19
C ASP A 129 -16.31 0.84 34.01
N VAL A 130 -16.93 1.85 33.38
CA VAL A 130 -17.90 2.73 34.04
C VAL A 130 -19.23 1.97 34.10
N PRO A 131 -19.63 1.41 35.25
CA PRO A 131 -20.97 0.86 35.38
C PRO A 131 -21.98 1.98 35.05
N PRO A 132 -23.12 1.67 34.38
CA PRO A 132 -24.18 2.65 34.21
C PRO A 132 -24.49 3.22 35.59
N ALA A 133 -24.23 4.52 35.77
CA ALA A 133 -24.44 5.17 37.05
C ALA A 133 -25.87 4.84 37.50
N ALA A 134 -25.97 4.31 38.72
CA ALA A 134 -27.19 3.87 39.36
C ALA A 134 -28.32 4.88 39.12
N GLN A 135 -29.23 4.52 38.20
CA GLN A 135 -30.46 5.25 37.91
C GLN A 135 -31.54 4.84 38.92
N LEU A 136 -31.16 4.75 40.20
CA LEU A 136 -32.02 4.41 41.33
C LEU A 136 -31.84 5.48 42.41
N ARG A 137 -32.50 6.63 42.22
CA ARG A 137 -32.89 7.58 43.26
C ARG A 137 -33.72 8.69 42.60
N HIS A 138 -35.00 8.41 42.34
CA HIS A 138 -36.13 9.38 42.26
C HIS A 138 -37.45 8.69 41.85
N ALA A 139 -37.84 7.64 42.57
CA ALA A 139 -39.19 7.08 42.46
C ALA A 139 -39.60 6.45 43.81
N SER A 140 -39.51 7.23 44.88
CA SER A 140 -40.13 6.92 46.17
C SER A 140 -40.21 8.23 46.96
N GLY A 141 -41.36 8.89 46.88
CA GLY A 141 -41.62 10.18 47.53
C GLY A 141 -42.57 10.99 46.67
N ASP A 142 -43.81 10.52 46.55
CA ASP A 142 -45.03 11.22 46.98
C ASP A 142 -46.27 10.40 46.58
#